data_AF-S4XQ60-F1
#
_entry.id   AF-S4XQ60-F1
#
_cell.length_a   1.000
_cell.length_b   1.000
_cell.length_c   1.000
_cell.angle_alpha   90.00
_cell.angle_beta   90.00
_cell.angle_gamma   90.00
#
_symmetry.space_group_name_H-M   'P 1'
#
loop_
_entity.id
_entity.type
_entity.pdbx_description
1 polymer ?
#
loop_
_entity_poly.entity_id
_entity_poly.type
_entity_poly.pdbx_seq_one_letter_code
_entity_poly.pdbx_strand_id
1 'polypeptide(L)'
;MEDMSQGVRSAADGESHGTVAGFLSHDWGTVSAPEFWKLADDFQAATLRHAEKLFSCTETASLSQLRSILIQYRYFTVYYIADLAVLVARVSDGPLRSFLGTILSDELGMGDPEKAHPRLYDKFLQSIGVSDDVLPALGLKKNVNILDSVRLKLMSPSYSAEYGIGLRGMGGECVCQVYLAQLYEHFSKNPLIQERKNEIDWKFWELHVGDHDIEHRIQTRDLINKELVLRSPKALRDLSLGYRESMKGWIEFWDNIFSCAQGDQLGIERIGTSSVASFAPPAN
;
A
#
# COMPACT_ATOMS: atom_id res chain seq x y z
N MET A 1 -19.68 -21.59 55.47
CA MET A 1 -20.67 -22.49 54.85
C MET A 1 -21.64 -21.56 54.15
N GLU A 2 -21.91 -21.83 52.87
CA GLU A 2 -22.71 -21.02 51.90
C GLU A 2 -22.00 -19.79 51.32
N ASP A 3 -22.03 -19.51 50.02
CA ASP A 3 -22.36 -20.30 48.82
C ASP A 3 -21.76 -19.53 47.62
N MET A 4 -21.14 -20.24 46.70
CA MET A 4 -20.75 -19.75 45.38
C MET A 4 -21.87 -20.10 44.42
N SER A 5 -22.64 -19.15 43.89
CA SER A 5 -23.13 -19.28 42.51
C SER A 5 -23.76 -18.01 41.92
N GLN A 6 -23.50 -17.87 40.62
CA GLN A 6 -24.29 -17.20 39.58
C GLN A 6 -24.07 -15.71 39.30
N GLY A 7 -23.35 -15.51 38.20
CA GLY A 7 -23.32 -14.27 37.42
C GLY A 7 -22.51 -14.39 36.13
N VAL A 8 -22.58 -15.53 35.43
CA VAL A 8 -22.03 -15.64 34.08
C VAL A 8 -22.92 -14.82 33.15
N ARG A 9 -22.53 -13.57 32.89
CA ARG A 9 -22.99 -12.84 31.72
C ARG A 9 -21.97 -13.06 30.62
N SER A 10 -22.45 -13.74 29.59
CA SER A 10 -21.82 -13.96 28.29
C SER A 10 -21.14 -12.68 27.78
N ALA A 11 -19.82 -12.68 27.76
CA ALA A 11 -19.01 -11.74 26.99
C ALA A 11 -19.00 -12.21 25.54
N ALA A 12 -20.10 -11.98 24.84
CA ALA A 12 -20.21 -12.27 23.41
C ALA A 12 -21.12 -11.22 22.78
N ASP A 13 -20.75 -9.93 22.92
CA ASP A 13 -21.29 -8.81 22.15
C ASP A 13 -20.41 -7.59 22.42
N GLY A 14 -19.38 -7.36 21.59
CA GLY A 14 -18.61 -6.10 21.65
C GLY A 14 -17.14 -6.14 21.26
N GLU A 15 -16.75 -6.73 20.13
CA GLU A 15 -15.36 -6.62 19.61
C GLU A 15 -15.26 -6.38 18.08
N SER A 16 -16.34 -5.97 17.41
CA SER A 16 -16.28 -5.70 15.96
C SER A 16 -15.79 -4.29 15.59
N HIS A 17 -15.76 -3.33 16.53
CA HIS A 17 -15.53 -1.91 16.22
C HIS A 17 -14.06 -1.44 16.19
N GLY A 18 -13.08 -2.34 16.38
CA GLY A 18 -11.65 -1.98 16.42
C GLY A 18 -10.74 -2.71 15.42
N THR A 19 -11.31 -3.57 14.58
CA THR A 19 -10.56 -4.42 13.64
C THR A 19 -10.69 -3.89 12.22
N VAL A 20 -9.68 -4.16 11.40
CA VAL A 20 -9.66 -3.83 9.96
C VAL A 20 -10.93 -4.32 9.25
N ALA A 21 -11.38 -5.55 9.55
CA ALA A 21 -12.61 -6.11 8.98
C ALA A 21 -13.87 -5.34 9.40
N GLY A 22 -13.94 -4.88 10.65
CA GLY A 22 -15.02 -4.02 11.14
C GLY A 22 -15.14 -2.72 10.35
N PHE A 23 -14.02 -2.05 10.07
CA PHE A 23 -14.03 -0.81 9.28
C PHE A 23 -14.42 -1.04 7.81
N LEU A 24 -13.99 -2.14 7.20
CA LEU A 24 -14.38 -2.48 5.82
C LEU A 24 -15.87 -2.80 5.67
N SER A 25 -16.54 -3.16 6.77
CA SER A 25 -17.98 -3.43 6.81
C SER A 25 -18.85 -2.18 6.97
N HIS A 26 -18.25 -1.04 7.32
CA HIS A 26 -18.97 0.23 7.46
C HIS A 26 -19.57 0.71 6.13
N ASP A 27 -20.68 1.46 6.17
CA ASP A 27 -21.23 2.07 4.96
C ASP A 27 -20.50 3.38 4.63
N TRP A 28 -19.38 3.24 3.92
CA TRP A 28 -18.58 4.36 3.41
C TRP A 28 -19.35 5.24 2.41
N GLY A 29 -20.51 4.80 1.90
CA GLY A 29 -21.28 5.53 0.89
C GLY A 29 -22.13 6.67 1.45
N THR A 30 -22.34 6.72 2.77
CA THR A 30 -23.29 7.64 3.41
C THR A 30 -22.67 8.47 4.55
N VAL A 31 -21.34 8.45 4.70
CA VAL A 31 -20.63 9.15 5.78
C VAL A 31 -20.63 10.67 5.59
N SER A 32 -20.73 11.41 6.69
CA SER A 32 -20.44 12.85 6.69
C SER A 32 -18.92 13.12 6.61
N ALA A 33 -18.52 14.35 6.30
CA ALA A 33 -17.11 14.73 6.21
C ALA A 33 -16.33 14.48 7.53
N PRO A 34 -16.83 14.85 8.73
CA PRO A 34 -16.15 14.52 9.98
C PRO A 34 -16.08 13.02 10.26
N GLU A 35 -17.15 12.28 9.95
CA GLU A 35 -17.18 10.82 10.12
C GLU A 35 -16.20 10.13 9.18
N PHE A 36 -16.09 10.57 7.93
CA PHE A 36 -15.12 10.06 6.98
C PHE A 36 -13.70 10.14 7.51
N TRP A 37 -13.28 11.32 7.99
CA TRP A 37 -11.93 11.50 8.51
C TRP A 37 -11.69 10.71 9.79
N LYS A 38 -12.69 10.65 10.68
CA LYS A 38 -12.61 9.80 11.86
C LYS A 38 -12.42 8.33 11.48
N LEU A 39 -13.20 7.81 10.55
CA LEU A 39 -13.08 6.44 10.07
C LEU A 39 -11.74 6.18 9.37
N ALA A 40 -11.24 7.14 8.59
CA ALA A 40 -9.94 7.03 7.95
C ALA A 40 -8.79 6.96 8.97
N ASP A 41 -8.85 7.77 10.02
CA ASP A 41 -7.87 7.79 11.10
C ASP A 41 -7.94 6.50 11.95
N ASP A 42 -9.16 6.06 12.31
CA ASP A 42 -9.38 4.81 13.05
C ASP A 42 -8.90 3.59 12.24
N PHE A 43 -9.16 3.57 10.93
CA PHE A 43 -8.66 2.54 10.02
C PHE A 43 -7.13 2.56 9.92
N GLN A 44 -6.52 3.74 9.82
CA GLN A 44 -5.07 3.86 9.77
C GLN A 44 -4.43 3.30 11.05
N ALA A 45 -5.00 3.58 12.21
CA ALA A 45 -4.55 3.01 13.48
C ALA A 45 -4.72 1.47 13.52
N ALA A 46 -5.81 0.94 12.97
CA ALA A 46 -6.00 -0.50 12.85
C ALA A 46 -5.01 -1.15 11.86
N THR A 47 -4.71 -0.46 10.77
CA THR A 47 -3.71 -0.88 9.76
C THR A 47 -2.33 -0.95 10.38
N LEU A 48 -1.95 0.05 11.18
CA LEU A 48 -0.68 0.06 11.91
C LEU A 48 -0.52 -1.20 12.77
N ARG A 49 -1.53 -1.52 13.60
CA ARG A 49 -1.52 -2.73 14.45
C ARG A 49 -1.46 -4.02 13.64
N HIS A 50 -2.19 -4.07 12.52
CA HIS A 50 -2.18 -5.22 11.62
C HIS A 50 -0.82 -5.39 10.95
N ALA A 51 -0.23 -4.31 10.44
CA ALA A 51 1.08 -4.28 9.80
C ALA A 51 2.20 -4.68 10.79
N GLU A 52 2.18 -4.16 12.01
CA GLU A 52 3.13 -4.55 13.08
C GLU A 52 3.11 -6.07 13.31
N LYS A 53 1.91 -6.64 13.49
CA LYS A 53 1.75 -8.09 13.66
C LYS A 53 2.23 -8.85 12.43
N LEU A 54 1.85 -8.39 11.23
CA LEU A 54 2.17 -9.05 9.98
C LEU A 54 3.68 -9.07 9.71
N PHE A 55 4.37 -7.95 9.94
CA PHE A 55 5.78 -7.79 9.63
C PHE A 55 6.72 -8.27 10.73
N SER A 56 6.24 -8.49 11.96
CA SER A 56 7.06 -9.03 13.06
C SER A 56 7.84 -10.31 12.69
N CYS A 57 7.28 -11.18 11.84
CA CYS A 57 7.98 -12.39 11.41
C CYS A 57 9.23 -12.11 10.57
N THR A 58 9.35 -10.92 9.97
CA THR A 58 10.53 -10.53 9.17
C THR A 58 11.77 -10.35 10.03
N GLU A 59 11.63 -10.10 11.34
CA GLU A 59 12.77 -9.97 12.27
C GLU A 59 13.56 -11.27 12.40
N THR A 60 12.94 -12.42 12.13
CA THR A 60 13.57 -13.75 12.27
C THR A 60 13.48 -14.60 11.01
N ALA A 61 12.85 -14.08 9.95
CA ALA A 61 12.72 -14.76 8.68
C ALA A 61 14.09 -15.10 8.07
N SER A 62 14.18 -16.24 7.39
CA SER A 62 15.35 -16.56 6.58
C SER A 62 15.51 -15.55 5.43
N LEU A 63 16.74 -15.41 4.92
CA LEU A 63 17.02 -14.52 3.79
C LEU A 63 16.18 -14.85 2.54
N SER A 64 15.88 -16.13 2.31
CA SER A 64 14.99 -16.57 1.22
C SER A 64 13.56 -16.04 1.40
N GLN A 65 13.03 -16.12 2.63
CA GLN A 65 11.69 -15.61 2.94
C GLN A 65 11.63 -14.08 2.83
N LEU A 66 12.63 -13.37 3.38
CA LEU A 66 12.74 -11.93 3.25
C LEU A 66 12.73 -11.48 1.78
N ARG A 67 13.56 -12.11 0.94
CA ARG A 67 13.59 -11.83 -0.50
C ARG A 67 12.24 -12.10 -1.15
N SER A 68 11.61 -13.23 -0.85
CA SER A 68 10.29 -13.56 -1.38
C SER A 68 9.23 -12.52 -1.03
N ILE A 69 9.26 -11.98 0.19
CA ILE A 69 8.37 -10.92 0.66
C ILE A 69 8.65 -9.61 -0.09
N LEU A 70 9.90 -9.15 -0.06
CA LEU A 70 10.32 -7.85 -0.60
C LEU A 70 10.16 -7.77 -2.13
N ILE A 71 10.40 -8.85 -2.86
CA ILE A 71 10.21 -8.90 -4.32
C ILE A 71 8.78 -8.53 -4.73
N GLN A 72 7.76 -8.87 -3.92
CA GLN A 72 6.37 -8.59 -4.30
C GLN A 72 6.06 -7.10 -4.29
N TYR A 73 6.69 -6.33 -3.40
CA TYR A 73 6.47 -4.89 -3.31
C TYR A 73 7.04 -4.13 -4.53
N ARG A 74 8.05 -4.69 -5.21
CA ARG A 74 8.55 -4.16 -6.49
C ARG A 74 7.43 -3.95 -7.53
N TYR A 75 6.45 -4.84 -7.56
CA TYR A 75 5.35 -4.73 -8.52
C TYR A 75 4.48 -3.51 -8.23
N PHE A 76 4.28 -3.20 -6.95
CA PHE A 76 3.57 -1.99 -6.57
C PHE A 76 4.31 -0.74 -7.04
N THR A 77 5.64 -0.64 -6.84
CA THR A 77 6.41 0.57 -7.22
C THR A 77 6.33 0.84 -8.72
N VAL A 78 6.36 -0.22 -9.55
CA VAL A 78 6.19 -0.11 -11.01
C VAL A 78 4.77 0.32 -11.39
N TYR A 79 3.74 -0.29 -10.79
CA TYR A 79 2.36 0.05 -11.11
C TYR A 79 1.99 1.46 -10.66
N TYR A 80 2.48 1.90 -9.50
CA TYR A 80 2.09 3.15 -8.87
C TYR A 80 2.35 4.38 -9.75
N ILE A 81 3.53 4.48 -10.37
CA ILE A 81 3.88 5.57 -11.28
C ILE A 81 2.86 5.71 -12.41
N ALA A 82 2.54 4.61 -13.07
CA ALA A 82 1.64 4.67 -14.20
C ALA A 82 0.17 4.87 -13.76
N ASP A 83 -0.19 4.46 -12.53
CA ASP A 83 -1.50 4.78 -11.95
C ASP A 83 -1.62 6.29 -11.62
N LEU A 84 -0.56 6.88 -11.06
CA LEU A 84 -0.48 8.32 -10.79
C LEU A 84 -0.61 9.13 -12.07
N ALA A 85 0.06 8.71 -13.16
CA ALA A 85 -0.10 9.35 -14.46
C ALA A 85 -1.55 9.33 -14.96
N VAL A 86 -2.26 8.21 -14.80
CA VAL A 86 -3.69 8.13 -15.12
C VAL A 86 -4.51 9.07 -14.23
N LEU A 87 -4.22 9.14 -12.92
CA LEU A 87 -4.91 10.08 -12.04
C LEU A 87 -4.69 11.53 -12.45
N VAL A 88 -3.45 11.94 -12.71
CA VAL A 88 -3.12 13.31 -13.17
C VAL A 88 -3.86 13.65 -14.45
N ALA A 89 -4.07 12.69 -15.36
CA ALA A 89 -4.84 12.92 -16.58
C ALA A 89 -6.35 13.07 -16.34
N ARG A 90 -6.89 12.46 -15.27
CA ARG A 90 -8.34 12.38 -14.99
C ARG A 90 -8.86 13.46 -14.05
N VAL A 91 -8.03 13.93 -13.14
CA VAL A 91 -8.42 14.94 -12.15
C VAL A 91 -8.62 16.29 -12.85
N SER A 92 -9.66 17.02 -12.45
CA SER A 92 -9.93 18.36 -12.97
C SER A 92 -8.77 19.32 -12.64
N ASP A 93 -8.63 20.38 -13.43
CA ASP A 93 -7.61 21.40 -13.15
C ASP A 93 -7.79 21.98 -11.74
N GLY A 94 -6.71 22.01 -10.97
CA GLY A 94 -6.72 22.46 -9.58
C GLY A 94 -5.44 22.09 -8.84
N PRO A 95 -5.24 22.63 -7.63
CA PRO A 95 -4.05 22.36 -6.81
C PRO A 95 -3.80 20.87 -6.56
N LEU A 96 -4.85 20.07 -6.33
CA LEU A 96 -4.74 18.61 -6.17
C LEU A 96 -4.13 17.94 -7.40
N ARG A 97 -4.54 18.33 -8.61
CA ARG A 97 -3.97 17.77 -9.86
C ARG A 97 -2.49 18.12 -10.01
N SER A 98 -2.13 19.38 -9.74
CA SER A 98 -0.73 19.82 -9.81
C SER A 98 0.13 19.09 -8.78
N PHE A 99 -0.39 18.90 -7.57
CA PHE A 99 0.32 18.20 -6.50
C PHE A 99 0.51 16.70 -6.82
N LEU A 100 -0.48 16.03 -7.41
CA LEU A 100 -0.29 14.66 -7.92
C LEU A 100 0.78 14.61 -9.03
N GLY A 101 0.90 15.69 -9.82
CA GLY A 101 1.99 15.84 -10.78
C GLY A 101 3.37 15.96 -10.12
N THR A 102 3.47 16.64 -8.98
CA THR A 102 4.69 16.69 -8.15
C THR A 102 5.05 15.30 -7.65
N ILE A 103 4.09 14.59 -7.01
CA ILE A 103 4.33 13.23 -6.53
C ILE A 103 4.80 12.33 -7.69
N LEU A 104 4.12 12.38 -8.84
CA LEU A 104 4.54 11.61 -10.02
C LEU A 104 5.96 11.97 -10.47
N SER A 105 6.32 13.25 -10.46
CA SER A 105 7.68 13.69 -10.80
C SER A 105 8.71 13.12 -9.82
N ASP A 106 8.40 13.10 -8.53
CA ASP A 106 9.29 12.56 -7.49
C ASP A 106 9.47 11.05 -7.66
N GLU A 107 8.38 10.30 -7.86
CA GLU A 107 8.41 8.86 -8.14
C GLU A 107 9.23 8.51 -9.40
N LEU A 108 9.20 9.40 -10.40
CA LEU A 108 10.01 9.30 -11.63
C LEU A 108 11.46 9.76 -11.45
N GLY A 109 11.88 10.17 -10.25
CA GLY A 109 13.24 10.62 -9.96
C GLY A 109 13.53 12.04 -10.44
N MET A 110 12.50 12.86 -10.65
CA MET A 110 12.62 14.25 -11.15
C MET A 110 13.41 14.37 -12.46
N GLY A 111 13.26 13.37 -13.35
CA GLY A 111 13.96 13.31 -14.62
C GLY A 111 15.36 12.66 -14.57
N ASP A 112 15.81 12.21 -13.40
CA ASP A 112 17.00 11.38 -13.24
C ASP A 112 16.59 9.90 -13.06
N PRO A 113 16.81 9.03 -14.07
CA PRO A 113 16.45 7.61 -13.98
C PRO A 113 17.12 6.87 -12.82
N GLU A 114 18.27 7.34 -12.36
CA GLU A 114 19.00 6.71 -11.24
C GLU A 114 18.36 6.99 -9.88
N LYS A 115 17.45 7.97 -9.83
CA LYS A 115 16.64 8.35 -8.66
C LYS A 115 15.20 7.87 -8.76
N ALA A 116 14.77 7.30 -9.88
CA ALA A 116 13.42 6.77 -10.02
C ALA A 116 13.16 5.67 -8.98
N HIS A 117 12.01 5.72 -8.32
CA HIS A 117 11.74 4.87 -7.16
C HIS A 117 11.80 3.35 -7.47
N PRO A 118 11.30 2.84 -8.60
CA PRO A 118 11.48 1.44 -8.98
C PRO A 118 12.96 1.06 -9.14
N ARG A 119 13.79 1.96 -9.66
CA ARG A 119 15.23 1.72 -9.85
C ARG A 119 15.96 1.69 -8.51
N LEU A 120 15.61 2.59 -7.59
CA LEU A 120 16.13 2.57 -6.22
C LEU A 120 15.71 1.27 -5.49
N TYR A 121 14.46 0.82 -5.69
CA TYR A 121 13.99 -0.45 -5.13
C TYR A 121 14.72 -1.66 -5.73
N ASP A 122 14.97 -1.67 -7.04
CA ASP A 122 15.75 -2.72 -7.69
C ASP A 122 17.19 -2.79 -7.14
N LYS A 123 17.85 -1.65 -6.93
CA LYS A 123 19.18 -1.58 -6.29
C LYS A 123 19.17 -2.14 -4.86
N PHE A 124 18.13 -1.82 -4.08
CA PHE A 124 17.94 -2.42 -2.76
C PHE A 124 17.82 -3.95 -2.86
N LEU A 125 16.95 -4.47 -3.74
CA LEU A 125 16.77 -5.91 -3.95
C LEU A 125 18.08 -6.61 -4.38
N GLN A 126 18.85 -5.98 -5.26
CA GLN A 126 20.18 -6.46 -5.67
C GLN A 126 21.15 -6.55 -4.49
N SER A 127 21.19 -5.51 -3.64
CA SER A 127 22.11 -5.46 -2.49
C SER A 127 21.85 -6.57 -1.46
N ILE A 128 20.59 -7.01 -1.33
CA ILE A 128 20.22 -8.18 -0.51
C ILE A 128 20.32 -9.51 -1.28
N GLY A 129 20.83 -9.51 -2.51
CA GLY A 129 21.17 -10.68 -3.32
C GLY A 129 20.02 -11.25 -4.16
N VAL A 130 19.11 -10.41 -4.63
CA VAL A 130 18.12 -10.77 -5.66
C VAL A 130 18.65 -10.36 -7.03
N SER A 131 18.60 -11.27 -8.00
CA SER A 131 19.08 -11.01 -9.35
C SER A 131 18.00 -10.38 -10.23
N ASP A 132 18.38 -9.48 -11.14
CA ASP A 132 17.44 -8.74 -12.01
C ASP A 132 16.70 -9.63 -13.00
N ASP A 133 17.36 -10.68 -13.49
CA ASP A 133 16.81 -11.61 -14.48
C ASP A 133 15.56 -12.35 -13.99
N VAL A 134 15.46 -12.58 -12.67
CA VAL A 134 14.31 -13.26 -12.08
C VAL A 134 13.18 -12.30 -11.70
N LEU A 135 13.46 -11.00 -11.51
CA LEU A 135 12.48 -10.04 -10.99
C LEU A 135 11.18 -9.99 -11.80
N PRO A 136 11.18 -9.98 -13.15
CA PRO A 136 9.96 -9.95 -13.95
C PRO A 136 9.10 -11.21 -13.83
N ALA A 137 9.66 -12.35 -13.42
CA ALA A 137 8.92 -13.62 -13.40
C ALA A 137 8.30 -13.95 -12.04
N LEU A 138 8.74 -13.27 -10.97
CA LEU A 138 8.46 -13.66 -9.59
C LEU A 138 7.21 -13.02 -8.97
N GLY A 139 6.44 -12.23 -9.71
CA GLY A 139 5.19 -11.64 -9.20
C GLY A 139 4.17 -12.72 -8.89
N LEU A 140 3.52 -12.62 -7.73
CA LEU A 140 2.34 -13.42 -7.41
C LEU A 140 1.20 -12.96 -8.31
N LYS A 141 0.62 -13.89 -9.08
CA LYS A 141 -0.48 -13.59 -10.01
C LYS A 141 -1.68 -12.97 -9.31
N LYS A 142 -1.99 -13.42 -8.09
CA LYS A 142 -3.04 -12.79 -7.25
C LYS A 142 -2.77 -11.31 -6.99
N ASN A 143 -1.52 -10.94 -6.70
CA ASN A 143 -1.16 -9.55 -6.43
C ASN A 143 -1.13 -8.71 -7.70
N VAL A 144 -0.62 -9.26 -8.80
CA VAL A 144 -0.68 -8.57 -10.10
C VAL A 144 -2.13 -8.34 -10.52
N ASN A 145 -3.02 -9.30 -10.32
CA ASN A 145 -4.45 -9.12 -10.59
C ASN A 145 -5.08 -8.01 -9.74
N ILE A 146 -4.67 -7.84 -8.47
CA ILE A 146 -5.12 -6.71 -7.62
C ILE A 146 -4.66 -5.38 -8.24
N LEU A 147 -3.39 -5.29 -8.63
CA LEU A 147 -2.81 -4.08 -9.23
C LEU A 147 -3.45 -3.75 -10.59
N ASP A 148 -3.65 -4.76 -11.45
CA ASP A 148 -4.36 -4.62 -12.74
C ASP A 148 -5.81 -4.17 -12.54
N SER A 149 -6.50 -4.74 -11.55
CA SER A 149 -7.88 -4.34 -11.21
C SER A 149 -7.95 -2.87 -10.80
N VAL A 150 -6.99 -2.38 -10.00
CA VAL A 150 -6.87 -0.95 -9.66
C VAL A 150 -6.70 -0.12 -10.93
N ARG A 151 -5.73 -0.46 -11.80
CA ARG A 151 -5.49 0.26 -13.06
C ARG A 151 -6.73 0.30 -13.95
N LEU A 152 -7.41 -0.82 -14.12
CA LEU A 152 -8.61 -0.92 -14.95
C LEU A 152 -9.73 0.00 -14.44
N LYS A 153 -9.91 0.10 -13.12
CA LYS A 153 -10.89 1.03 -12.53
C LYS A 153 -10.47 2.48 -12.69
N LEU A 154 -9.17 2.77 -12.56
CA LEU A 154 -8.61 4.09 -12.83
C LEU A 154 -8.74 4.51 -14.30
N MET A 155 -8.74 3.59 -15.25
CA MET A 155 -8.92 3.91 -16.68
C MET A 155 -10.39 3.92 -17.11
N SER A 156 -11.27 3.25 -16.36
CA SER A 156 -12.67 3.09 -16.72
C SER A 156 -13.47 4.40 -16.53
N PRO A 157 -14.28 4.81 -17.53
CA PRO A 157 -15.17 5.96 -17.42
C PRO A 157 -16.34 5.71 -16.44
N SER A 158 -16.53 4.47 -15.98
CA SER A 158 -17.59 4.12 -15.02
C SER A 158 -17.29 4.59 -13.59
N TYR A 159 -16.03 4.90 -13.29
CA TYR A 159 -15.60 5.44 -12.01
C TYR A 159 -15.30 6.92 -12.15
N SER A 160 -15.57 7.72 -11.12
CA SER A 160 -15.23 9.15 -11.13
C SER A 160 -13.75 9.40 -10.81
N ALA A 161 -13.27 10.62 -11.05
CA ALA A 161 -11.91 10.99 -10.67
C ALA A 161 -11.74 10.95 -9.14
N GLU A 162 -12.77 11.34 -8.40
CA GLU A 162 -12.82 11.32 -6.93
C GLU A 162 -12.72 9.91 -6.37
N TYR A 163 -13.39 8.94 -7.02
CA TYR A 163 -13.19 7.53 -6.72
C TYR A 163 -11.73 7.11 -6.94
N GLY A 164 -11.13 7.52 -8.05
CA GLY A 164 -9.71 7.27 -8.32
C GLY A 164 -8.77 7.88 -7.27
N ILE A 165 -9.06 9.11 -6.81
CA ILE A 165 -8.32 9.75 -5.71
C ILE A 165 -8.43 8.91 -4.43
N GLY A 166 -9.61 8.42 -4.09
CA GLY A 166 -9.77 7.52 -2.94
C GLY A 166 -8.96 6.23 -3.12
N LEU A 167 -9.09 5.61 -4.29
CA LEU A 167 -8.49 4.32 -4.61
C LEU A 167 -6.96 4.34 -4.60
N ARG A 168 -6.35 5.41 -5.15
CA ARG A 168 -4.92 5.41 -5.43
C ARG A 168 -4.17 6.64 -4.96
N GLY A 169 -4.81 7.82 -4.90
CA GLY A 169 -4.22 9.01 -4.29
C GLY A 169 -4.11 8.83 -2.77
N MET A 170 -5.25 8.86 -2.08
CA MET A 170 -5.32 8.63 -0.63
C MET A 170 -4.86 7.21 -0.26
N GLY A 171 -5.27 6.21 -1.02
CA GLY A 171 -4.85 4.83 -0.81
C GLY A 171 -3.35 4.57 -0.99
N GLY A 172 -2.68 5.31 -1.88
CA GLY A 172 -1.23 5.29 -2.03
C GLY A 172 -0.56 6.06 -0.90
N GLU A 173 -0.81 7.37 -0.82
CA GLU A 173 -0.06 8.26 0.07
C GLU A 173 -0.37 8.07 1.57
N CYS A 174 -1.60 7.72 1.95
CA CYS A 174 -1.97 7.65 3.37
C CYS A 174 -1.82 6.24 3.98
N VAL A 175 -1.98 5.17 3.17
CA VAL A 175 -2.01 3.78 3.66
C VAL A 175 -0.71 3.03 3.33
N CYS A 176 -0.15 3.22 2.13
CA CYS A 176 1.09 2.55 1.72
C CYS A 176 2.23 2.83 2.69
N GLN A 177 2.40 4.10 3.07
CA GLN A 177 3.45 4.55 3.97
C GLN A 177 3.40 3.84 5.33
N VAL A 178 2.21 3.52 5.84
CA VAL A 178 2.06 2.78 7.11
C VAL A 178 2.65 1.38 6.97
N TYR A 179 2.32 0.68 5.89
CA TYR A 179 2.89 -0.65 5.65
C TYR A 179 4.40 -0.58 5.41
N LEU A 180 4.87 0.40 4.65
CA LEU A 180 6.28 0.52 4.30
C LEU A 180 7.15 0.84 5.53
N ALA A 181 6.70 1.77 6.36
CA ALA A 181 7.39 2.11 7.61
C ALA A 181 7.45 0.91 8.57
N GLN A 182 6.36 0.15 8.73
CA GLN A 182 6.34 -1.04 9.57
C GLN A 182 7.20 -2.16 9.00
N LEU A 183 7.15 -2.39 7.68
CA LEU A 183 8.02 -3.36 7.03
C LEU A 183 9.49 -3.03 7.31
N TYR A 184 9.90 -1.77 7.07
CA TYR A 184 11.26 -1.29 7.35
C TYR A 184 11.67 -1.49 8.80
N GLU A 185 10.83 -1.06 9.74
CA GLU A 185 11.08 -1.18 11.18
C GLU A 185 11.37 -2.63 11.60
N HIS A 186 10.64 -3.60 11.05
CA HIS A 186 10.82 -5.01 11.40
C HIS A 186 11.95 -5.69 10.62
N PHE A 187 12.00 -5.58 9.28
CA PHE A 187 13.01 -6.33 8.51
C PHE A 187 14.42 -5.81 8.80
N SER A 188 14.56 -4.51 9.11
CA SER A 188 15.86 -3.93 9.47
C SER A 188 16.44 -4.56 10.73
N LYS A 189 15.62 -5.03 11.68
CA LYS A 189 16.09 -5.71 12.91
C LYS A 189 16.60 -7.13 12.68
N ASN A 190 16.36 -7.71 11.50
CA ASN A 190 16.78 -9.08 11.20
C ASN A 190 18.32 -9.22 11.30
N PRO A 191 18.86 -10.21 12.04
CA PRO A 191 20.30 -10.38 12.21
C PRO A 191 21.07 -10.47 10.89
N LEU A 192 20.53 -11.15 9.87
CA LEU A 192 21.16 -11.30 8.56
C LEU A 192 21.22 -9.97 7.78
N ILE A 193 20.28 -9.06 8.05
CA ILE A 193 20.25 -7.72 7.48
C ILE A 193 21.22 -6.81 8.26
N GLN A 194 21.25 -6.90 9.59
CA GLN A 194 22.18 -6.14 10.43
C GLN A 194 23.65 -6.47 10.14
N GLU A 195 23.98 -7.76 9.95
CA GLU A 195 25.33 -8.20 9.59
C GLU A 195 25.84 -7.54 8.31
N ARG A 196 24.94 -7.22 7.37
CA ARG A 196 25.26 -6.67 6.05
C ARG A 196 24.78 -5.23 5.89
N LYS A 197 24.45 -4.53 6.98
CA LYS A 197 23.82 -3.20 6.94
C LYS A 197 24.59 -2.20 6.08
N ASN A 198 25.92 -2.24 6.10
CA ASN A 198 26.77 -1.31 5.34
C ASN A 198 26.89 -1.65 3.84
N GLU A 199 26.43 -2.83 3.42
CA GLU A 199 26.43 -3.28 2.02
C GLU A 199 25.07 -3.06 1.33
N ILE A 200 24.02 -2.82 2.11
CA ILE A 200 22.65 -2.68 1.61
C ILE A 200 22.45 -1.26 1.07
N ASP A 201 21.81 -1.16 -0.10
CA ASP A 201 21.40 0.14 -0.66
C ASP A 201 20.09 0.58 0.02
N TRP A 202 20.20 1.53 0.95
CA TRP A 202 19.09 2.01 1.76
C TRP A 202 18.34 3.19 1.14
N LYS A 203 18.76 3.72 -0.01
CA LYS A 203 18.25 5.00 -0.54
C LYS A 203 16.74 5.03 -0.73
N PHE A 204 16.16 3.93 -1.22
CA PHE A 204 14.72 3.82 -1.34
C PHE A 204 14.03 4.02 0.02
N TRP A 205 14.52 3.36 1.07
CA TRP A 205 13.95 3.41 2.41
C TRP A 205 14.18 4.76 3.09
N GLU A 206 15.35 5.38 2.90
CA GLU A 206 15.67 6.71 3.43
C GLU A 206 14.71 7.79 2.91
N LEU A 207 14.27 7.67 1.64
CA LEU A 207 13.28 8.58 1.06
C LEU A 207 11.89 8.39 1.68
N HIS A 208 11.46 7.13 1.87
CA HIS A 208 10.08 6.80 2.24
C HIS A 208 9.83 6.63 3.75
N VAL A 209 10.89 6.61 4.56
CA VAL A 209 10.80 6.62 6.03
C VAL A 209 11.21 7.99 6.59
N GLY A 210 11.66 8.90 5.72
CA GLY A 210 12.03 10.27 6.07
C GLY A 210 10.88 11.27 6.07
N ASP A 211 11.19 12.53 6.39
CA ASP A 211 10.22 13.63 6.53
C ASP A 211 9.43 13.94 5.25
N HIS A 212 10.01 13.64 4.08
CA HIS A 212 9.43 13.92 2.77
C HIS A 212 8.05 13.23 2.57
N ASP A 213 7.94 11.98 3.01
CA ASP A 213 6.71 11.21 2.92
C ASP A 213 5.62 11.72 3.89
N ILE A 214 6.02 12.25 5.05
CA ILE A 214 5.10 12.88 6.01
C ILE A 214 4.48 14.14 5.38
N GLU A 215 5.28 14.95 4.70
CA GLU A 215 4.80 16.15 4.01
C GLU A 215 3.78 15.80 2.91
N HIS A 216 4.07 14.77 2.09
CA HIS A 216 3.15 14.31 1.05
C HIS A 216 1.80 13.86 1.61
N ARG A 217 1.80 13.10 2.70
CA ARG A 217 0.56 12.65 3.35
C ARG A 217 -0.26 13.81 3.90
N ILE A 218 0.39 14.77 4.57
CA ILE A 218 -0.29 15.95 5.13
C ILE A 218 -0.89 16.79 4.00
N GLN A 219 -0.11 17.09 2.95
CA GLN A 219 -0.57 17.89 1.82
C GLN A 219 -1.69 17.17 1.03
N THR A 220 -1.56 15.86 0.79
CA THR A 220 -2.61 15.03 0.17
C THR A 220 -3.92 15.15 0.93
N ARG A 221 -3.89 14.93 2.24
CA ARG A 221 -5.09 15.01 3.10
C ARG A 221 -5.73 16.39 3.02
N ASP A 222 -4.93 17.44 3.12
CA ASP A 222 -5.38 18.83 3.09
C ASP A 222 -6.07 19.19 1.77
N LEU A 223 -5.47 18.79 0.64
CA LEU A 223 -6.01 19.05 -0.69
C LEU A 223 -7.28 18.23 -0.96
N ILE A 224 -7.31 16.96 -0.56
CA ILE A 224 -8.52 16.13 -0.62
C ILE A 224 -9.65 16.75 0.20
N ASN A 225 -9.34 17.25 1.40
CA ASN A 225 -10.35 17.88 2.25
C ASN A 225 -10.94 19.13 1.58
N LYS A 226 -10.07 20.02 1.07
CA LYS A 226 -10.46 21.29 0.46
C LYS A 226 -11.18 21.11 -0.87
N GLU A 227 -10.71 20.22 -1.74
CA GLU A 227 -11.20 20.11 -3.12
C GLU A 227 -12.28 19.05 -3.31
N LEU A 228 -12.33 18.02 -2.48
CA LEU A 228 -13.27 16.90 -2.64
C LEU A 228 -14.29 16.84 -1.51
N VAL A 229 -13.82 16.67 -0.27
CA VAL A 229 -14.67 16.41 0.89
C VAL A 229 -15.64 17.56 1.16
N LEU A 230 -15.13 18.80 1.16
CA LEU A 230 -15.95 19.99 1.43
C LEU A 230 -16.73 20.49 0.20
N ARG A 231 -16.41 19.99 -1.00
CA ARG A 231 -17.01 20.48 -2.26
C ARG A 231 -18.39 19.89 -2.53
N SER A 232 -18.58 18.58 -2.36
CA SER A 232 -19.84 17.92 -2.69
C SER A 232 -20.04 16.59 -1.95
N PRO A 233 -21.26 16.29 -1.46
CA PRO A 233 -21.57 14.96 -0.90
C PRO A 233 -21.32 13.81 -1.88
N LYS A 234 -21.50 14.03 -3.18
CA LYS A 234 -21.20 13.02 -4.20
C LYS A 234 -19.70 12.75 -4.30
N ALA A 235 -18.88 13.81 -4.29
CA ALA A 235 -17.43 13.69 -4.32
C ALA A 235 -16.91 12.93 -3.09
N LEU A 236 -17.44 13.26 -1.91
CA LEU A 236 -17.14 12.53 -0.68
C LEU A 236 -17.54 11.06 -0.78
N ARG A 237 -18.76 10.75 -1.24
CA ARG A 237 -19.21 9.36 -1.41
C ARG A 237 -18.27 8.58 -2.33
N ASP A 238 -17.94 9.12 -3.49
CA ASP A 238 -17.09 8.44 -4.46
C ASP A 238 -15.66 8.24 -3.92
N LEU A 239 -15.09 9.28 -3.28
CA LEU A 239 -13.80 9.23 -2.57
C LEU A 239 -13.80 8.10 -1.51
N SER A 240 -14.82 8.07 -0.66
CA SER A 240 -14.96 7.07 0.41
C SER A 240 -15.04 5.64 -0.12
N LEU A 241 -15.78 5.43 -1.21
CA LEU A 241 -15.87 4.12 -1.86
C LEU A 241 -14.53 3.67 -2.47
N GLY A 242 -13.83 4.59 -3.13
CA GLY A 242 -12.49 4.34 -3.67
C GLY A 242 -11.50 4.00 -2.56
N TYR A 243 -11.49 4.78 -1.47
CA TYR A 243 -10.62 4.56 -0.33
C TYR A 243 -10.86 3.21 0.34
N ARG A 244 -12.13 2.86 0.58
CA ARG A 244 -12.53 1.53 1.08
C ARG A 244 -11.98 0.40 0.23
N GLU A 245 -12.06 0.54 -1.09
CA GLU A 245 -11.56 -0.49 -1.98
C GLU A 245 -10.03 -0.58 -1.96
N SER A 246 -9.34 0.55 -1.90
CA SER A 246 -7.87 0.58 -1.74
C SER A 246 -7.42 -0.16 -0.49
N MET A 247 -8.08 0.14 0.63
CA MET A 247 -7.81 -0.48 1.93
C MET A 247 -7.96 -1.99 1.85
N LYS A 248 -9.06 -2.48 1.27
CA LYS A 248 -9.26 -3.91 1.03
C LYS A 248 -8.15 -4.50 0.16
N GLY A 249 -7.80 -3.84 -0.94
CA GLY A 249 -6.74 -4.29 -1.86
C GLY A 249 -5.38 -4.39 -1.19
N TRP A 250 -5.03 -3.45 -0.30
CA TRP A 250 -3.78 -3.48 0.46
C TRP A 250 -3.68 -4.66 1.42
N ILE A 251 -4.75 -4.95 2.15
CA ILE A 251 -4.79 -6.09 3.06
C ILE A 251 -4.63 -7.39 2.27
N GLU A 252 -5.43 -7.57 1.21
CA GLU A 252 -5.34 -8.75 0.35
C GLU A 252 -3.95 -8.90 -0.30
N PHE A 253 -3.36 -7.79 -0.74
CA PHE A 253 -2.03 -7.77 -1.33
C PHE A 253 -0.97 -8.30 -0.36
N TRP A 254 -0.98 -7.80 0.89
CA TRP A 254 -0.02 -8.23 1.90
C TRP A 254 -0.31 -9.64 2.45
N ASP A 255 -1.57 -9.99 2.68
CA ASP A 255 -1.96 -11.34 3.12
C ASP A 255 -1.49 -12.42 2.11
N ASN A 256 -1.64 -12.16 0.81
CA ASN A 256 -1.12 -13.04 -0.24
C ASN A 256 0.40 -13.24 -0.15
N ILE A 257 1.16 -12.20 0.18
CA ILE A 257 2.63 -12.24 0.30
C ILE A 257 3.03 -13.15 1.45
N PHE A 258 2.45 -12.93 2.63
CA PHE A 258 2.83 -13.67 3.83
C PHE A 258 2.32 -15.11 3.82
N SER A 259 1.14 -15.37 3.24
CA SER A 259 0.66 -16.75 3.00
C SER A 259 1.65 -17.54 2.13
N CYS A 260 2.17 -16.90 1.07
CA CYS A 260 3.17 -17.50 0.20
C CYS A 260 4.52 -17.73 0.92
N ALA A 261 4.97 -16.78 1.74
CA ALA A 261 6.27 -16.84 2.40
C ALA A 261 6.33 -17.84 3.57
N GLN A 262 5.18 -18.17 4.18
CA GLN A 262 5.07 -19.07 5.32
C GLN A 262 4.84 -20.56 4.96
N GLY A 263 4.75 -20.91 3.67
CA GLY A 263 4.83 -22.30 3.23
C GLY A 263 3.61 -22.88 2.53
N ASP A 264 2.64 -22.07 2.10
CA ASP A 264 1.55 -22.55 1.23
C ASP A 264 2.06 -22.67 -0.22
N GLN A 265 2.92 -23.68 -0.47
CA GLN A 265 3.56 -23.91 -1.78
C GLN A 265 2.63 -24.54 -2.82
N LEU A 266 1.53 -25.17 -2.39
CA LEU A 266 0.55 -25.80 -3.27
C LEU A 266 -0.37 -24.72 -3.86
N GLY A 267 -0.10 -24.31 -5.10
CA GLY A 267 -0.95 -23.36 -5.84
C GLY A 267 -0.38 -21.94 -5.99
N ILE A 268 0.92 -21.74 -5.74
CA ILE A 268 1.58 -20.46 -6.03
C ILE A 268 1.65 -20.27 -7.55
N GLU A 269 0.67 -19.55 -8.11
CA GLU A 269 0.73 -19.08 -9.48
C GLU A 269 1.58 -17.81 -9.56
N ARG A 270 2.75 -17.94 -10.20
CA ARG A 270 3.58 -16.80 -10.61
C ARG A 270 3.16 -16.34 -12.00
N ILE A 271 3.39 -15.08 -12.29
CA ILE A 271 3.02 -14.48 -13.58
C ILE A 271 3.88 -14.97 -14.77
N GLY A 272 5.02 -15.62 -14.49
CA GLY A 272 5.95 -16.14 -15.52
C GLY A 272 6.62 -15.03 -16.33
N THR A 273 7.46 -15.38 -17.30
CA THR A 273 8.17 -14.40 -18.16
C THR A 273 7.27 -13.72 -19.19
N SER A 274 6.03 -14.19 -19.38
CA SER A 274 5.16 -13.84 -20.50
C SER A 274 4.15 -12.71 -20.23
N SER A 275 4.09 -12.13 -19.03
CA SER A 275 3.03 -11.19 -18.63
C SER A 275 3.50 -9.78 -18.23
N VAL A 276 4.79 -9.59 -17.89
CA VAL A 276 5.36 -8.27 -17.53
C VAL A 276 5.70 -7.42 -18.77
N ALA A 277 5.60 -8.02 -19.96
CA ALA A 277 6.04 -7.42 -21.22
C ALA A 277 5.27 -6.17 -21.67
N SER A 278 4.19 -5.76 -21.00
CA SER A 278 3.41 -4.62 -21.47
C SER A 278 3.94 -3.26 -21.02
N PHE A 279 4.61 -3.13 -19.86
CA PHE A 279 4.98 -1.79 -19.34
C PHE A 279 6.25 -1.69 -18.48
N ALA A 280 7.12 -2.71 -18.45
CA ALA A 280 8.46 -2.48 -17.91
C ALA A 280 9.16 -1.38 -18.74
N PRO A 281 9.80 -0.36 -18.12
CA PRO A 281 10.66 0.53 -18.88
C PRO A 281 11.69 -0.33 -19.62
N PRO A 282 12.00 0.00 -20.89
CA PRO A 282 12.97 -0.77 -21.66
C PRO A 282 14.27 -0.87 -20.84
N ALA A 283 14.84 -2.08 -20.80
CA ALA A 283 16.19 -2.25 -20.29
C ALA A 283 17.12 -1.42 -21.18
N ASN A 284 17.79 -0.43 -20.59
CA ASN A 284 18.89 0.28 -21.23
C ASN A 284 20.10 -0.63 -21.34
#